data_AF-A0AB39R2U8-F1
#
_entry.id   AF-A0AB39R2U8-F1
#
_cell.length_a   1.000
_cell.length_b   1.000
_cell.length_c   1.000
_cell.angle_alpha   90.00
_cell.angle_beta   90.00
_cell.angle_gamma   90.00
#
_symmetry.space_group_name_H-M   'P 1'
#
loop_
_entity.id
_entity.type
_entity.pdbx_description
1 polymer ?
#
loop_
_entity_poly.entity_id
_entity_poly.type
_entity_poly.pdbx_seq_one_letter_code
_entity_poly.pdbx_strand_id
1 'polypeptide(L)'
;MREHGVSNFPDPTEDSGGGVKLVIPQGVDQNSPTFKSAQSACQSLLYQGDTGDAAGSRAFDATKVAAWAKCIREHGVPNFQDPQVNGNTIIIDANAAGLSGRDDPKFSKAAEACYSIRPGGTLAFMGGPQQ
;
A
#
# COMPACT_ATOMS: atom_id res chain seq x y z
N MET A 1 -12.44 -8.68 -9.25
CA MET A 1 -11.66 -8.92 -10.48
C MET A 1 -12.46 -9.64 -11.55
N ARG A 2 -13.01 -10.83 -11.28
CA ARG A 2 -13.84 -11.59 -12.24
C ARG A 2 -15.08 -10.84 -12.72
N GLU A 3 -15.81 -10.22 -11.79
CA GLU A 3 -17.00 -9.40 -12.08
C GLU A 3 -16.71 -8.16 -12.94
N HIS A 4 -15.45 -7.72 -12.98
CA HIS A 4 -15.00 -6.57 -13.76
C HIS A 4 -14.28 -6.99 -15.06
N GLY A 5 -14.54 -8.21 -15.54
CA GLY A 5 -14.08 -8.68 -16.85
C GLY A 5 -12.73 -9.40 -16.86
N VAL A 6 -12.10 -9.62 -15.70
CA VAL A 6 -10.91 -10.49 -15.58
C VAL A 6 -11.36 -11.90 -15.22
N SER A 7 -12.03 -12.57 -16.16
CA SER A 7 -12.70 -13.85 -15.93
C SER A 7 -11.75 -14.95 -15.46
N ASN A 8 -10.50 -14.92 -15.94
CA ASN A 8 -9.46 -15.91 -15.61
C ASN A 8 -8.60 -15.50 -14.40
N PHE A 9 -9.10 -14.61 -13.54
CA PHE A 9 -8.39 -14.22 -12.34
C PHE A 9 -8.33 -15.41 -11.35
N PRO A 10 -7.15 -15.80 -10.85
CA PRO A 10 -6.97 -16.93 -9.95
C PRO A 10 -7.50 -16.62 -8.55
N ASP A 11 -7.81 -17.67 -7.79
CA ASP A 11 -8.04 -17.52 -6.35
C ASP A 11 -6.71 -17.49 -5.59
N PRO A 12 -6.64 -16.78 -4.46
CA PRO A 12 -5.47 -16.81 -3.59
C PRO A 12 -5.23 -18.22 -3.04
N THR A 13 -3.97 -18.63 -3.01
CA THR A 13 -3.49 -19.90 -2.45
C THR A 13 -2.65 -19.64 -1.22
N GLU A 14 -2.79 -20.44 -0.17
CA GLU A 14 -1.93 -20.34 1.01
C GLU A 14 -0.52 -20.86 0.68
N ASP A 15 0.51 -20.07 1.00
CA ASP A 15 1.90 -20.51 0.94
C ASP A 15 2.24 -21.33 2.22
N SER A 16 3.32 -22.10 2.16
CA SER A 16 3.78 -23.01 3.21
C SER A 16 4.09 -22.29 4.54
N GLY A 17 4.24 -20.97 4.52
CA GLY A 17 4.43 -20.09 5.69
C GLY A 17 3.14 -19.52 6.29
N GLY A 18 1.95 -19.94 5.84
CA GLY A 18 0.66 -19.40 6.32
C GLY A 18 0.29 -18.03 5.74
N GLY A 19 1.03 -17.55 4.74
CA GLY A 19 0.72 -16.34 4.00
C GLY A 19 -0.18 -16.62 2.80
N VAL A 20 -0.96 -15.63 2.37
CA VAL A 20 -1.82 -15.75 1.19
C VAL A 20 -1.05 -15.28 -0.05
N LYS A 21 -0.91 -16.15 -1.05
CA LYS A 21 -0.20 -15.88 -2.30
C LYS A 21 -1.15 -15.94 -3.49
N LEU A 22 -1.08 -14.91 -4.33
CA LEU A 22 -1.85 -14.84 -5.57
C LEU A 22 -0.91 -15.00 -6.77
N VAL A 23 -0.99 -16.13 -7.48
CA VAL A 23 -0.15 -16.38 -8.67
C VAL A 23 -0.96 -16.08 -9.93
N ILE A 24 -0.70 -14.93 -10.55
CA ILE A 24 -1.36 -14.53 -11.80
C ILE A 24 -0.87 -15.42 -12.95
N PRO A 25 -1.75 -16.19 -13.63
CA PRO A 25 -1.36 -17.05 -14.74
C PRO A 25 -1.03 -16.23 -16.00
N GLN A 26 -0.21 -16.80 -16.90
CA GLN A 26 0.24 -16.14 -18.15
C GLN A 26 -0.89 -15.71 -19.11
N GLY A 27 -2.13 -16.16 -18.88
CA GLY A 27 -3.31 -15.74 -19.66
C GLY A 27 -4.00 -14.47 -19.15
N VAL A 28 -3.51 -13.85 -18.08
CA VAL A 28 -4.04 -12.59 -17.54
C VAL A 28 -3.05 -11.47 -17.85
N ASP A 29 -3.39 -10.63 -18.82
CA ASP A 29 -2.59 -9.46 -19.16
C ASP A 29 -2.82 -8.34 -18.14
N GLN A 30 -1.85 -8.16 -17.25
CA GLN A 30 -1.84 -7.13 -16.21
C GLN A 30 -1.81 -5.70 -16.79
N ASN A 31 -1.36 -5.52 -18.04
CA ASN A 31 -1.34 -4.23 -18.71
C ASN A 31 -2.63 -3.90 -19.44
N SER A 32 -3.54 -4.88 -19.57
CA SER A 32 -4.81 -4.69 -20.27
C SER A 32 -5.69 -3.63 -19.59
N PRO A 33 -6.47 -2.86 -20.35
CA PRO A 33 -7.41 -1.89 -19.79
C PRO A 33 -8.43 -2.53 -18.84
N THR A 34 -8.87 -3.76 -19.14
CA THR A 34 -9.81 -4.53 -18.34
C THR A 34 -9.23 -4.88 -16.97
N PHE A 35 -7.95 -5.30 -16.92
CA PHE A 35 -7.27 -5.59 -15.66
C PHE A 35 -7.09 -4.34 -14.80
N LYS A 36 -6.68 -3.21 -15.41
CA LYS A 36 -6.52 -1.94 -14.69
C LYS A 36 -7.85 -1.42 -14.14
N SER A 37 -8.93 -1.52 -14.91
CA SER A 37 -10.27 -1.11 -14.47
C SER A 37 -10.76 -1.98 -13.31
N ALA A 38 -10.61 -3.31 -13.43
CA ALA A 38 -10.97 -4.24 -12.38
C ALA A 38 -10.15 -4.03 -11.11
N GLN A 39 -8.84 -3.80 -11.24
CA GLN A 39 -7.95 -3.52 -10.12
C GLN A 39 -8.36 -2.24 -9.42
N SER A 40 -8.67 -1.16 -10.15
CA SER A 40 -9.09 0.11 -9.56
C SER A 40 -10.40 -0.02 -8.77
N ALA A 41 -11.37 -0.78 -9.29
CA ALA A 41 -12.62 -1.05 -8.57
C ALA A 41 -12.35 -1.87 -7.29
N CYS A 42 -11.53 -2.92 -7.41
CA CYS A 42 -11.15 -3.77 -6.27
C CYS A 42 -10.30 -3.02 -5.24
N GLN A 43 -9.53 -2.02 -5.65
CA GLN A 43 -8.63 -1.26 -4.78
C GLN A 43 -9.34 -0.59 -3.61
N SER A 44 -10.60 -0.21 -3.79
CA SER A 44 -11.43 0.36 -2.73
C SER A 44 -11.88 -0.68 -1.68
N LEU A 45 -11.87 -1.96 -2.04
CA LEU A 45 -12.31 -3.10 -1.22
C LEU A 45 -11.14 -3.87 -0.60
N LEU A 46 -9.93 -3.67 -1.10
CA LEU A 46 -8.72 -4.21 -0.49
C LEU A 46 -8.45 -3.45 0.82
N TYR A 47 -8.78 -4.08 1.96
CA TYR A 47 -8.26 -3.66 3.26
C TYR A 47 -6.73 -3.68 3.17
N GLN A 48 -6.07 -2.60 3.61
CA GLN A 48 -4.66 -2.29 3.30
C GLN A 48 -3.65 -3.16 4.06
N GLY A 49 -3.73 -4.48 3.89
CA GLY A 49 -2.64 -5.42 4.20
C GLY A 49 -1.92 -5.92 2.96
N ASP A 50 -2.54 -5.87 1.78
CA ASP A 50 -2.01 -6.61 0.64
C ASP A 50 -1.33 -5.75 -0.43
N THR A 51 -0.06 -6.06 -0.60
CA THR A 51 0.80 -5.82 -1.77
C THR A 51 1.32 -4.39 -1.97
N GLY A 52 2.65 -4.28 -1.82
CA GLY A 52 3.60 -3.60 -2.70
C GLY A 52 3.14 -2.43 -3.57
N ASP A 53 2.12 -2.61 -4.41
CA ASP A 53 1.92 -1.80 -5.60
C ASP A 53 0.57 -1.06 -5.67
N ALA A 54 -0.39 -1.34 -4.77
CA ALA A 54 -1.64 -0.57 -4.71
C ALA A 54 -1.44 0.86 -4.14
N ALA A 55 -0.24 1.17 -3.66
CA ALA A 55 0.20 2.52 -3.33
C ALA A 55 0.48 3.39 -4.56
N GLY A 56 0.87 2.76 -5.68
CA GLY A 56 1.34 3.41 -6.90
C GLY A 56 0.26 3.88 -7.87
N SER A 57 -1.03 3.57 -7.65
CA SER A 57 -2.09 3.96 -8.59
C SER A 57 -2.60 5.40 -8.41
N ARG A 58 -2.27 6.06 -7.28
CA ARG A 58 -2.52 7.48 -7.10
C ARG A 58 -1.29 8.26 -7.56
N ALA A 59 -1.51 9.25 -8.42
CA ALA A 59 -0.48 10.20 -8.81
C ALA A 59 0.17 10.78 -7.55
N PHE A 60 1.51 10.73 -7.52
CA PHE A 60 2.24 11.25 -6.39
C PHE A 60 2.08 12.76 -6.29
N ASP A 61 1.77 13.23 -5.09
CA ASP A 61 1.58 14.64 -4.77
C ASP A 61 2.43 14.99 -3.56
N ALA A 62 3.59 15.59 -3.84
CA ALA A 62 4.55 16.01 -2.82
C ALA A 62 3.94 16.98 -1.80
N THR A 63 2.93 17.76 -2.18
CA THR A 63 2.31 18.75 -1.29
C THR A 63 1.51 18.10 -0.15
N LYS A 64 1.05 16.87 -0.36
CA LYS A 64 0.27 16.10 0.61
C LYS A 64 1.13 15.33 1.60
N VAL A 65 2.43 15.18 1.34
CA VAL A 65 3.33 14.34 2.14
C VAL A 65 3.42 14.83 3.59
N ALA A 66 3.62 16.12 3.81
CA ALA A 66 3.70 16.71 5.14
C ALA A 66 2.35 16.65 5.90
N ALA A 67 1.24 16.90 5.18
CA ALA A 67 -0.10 16.82 5.77
C ALA A 67 -0.45 15.38 6.18
N TRP A 68 -0.09 14.41 5.34
CA TRP A 68 -0.25 12.99 5.64
C TRP A 68 0.59 12.56 6.84
N ALA A 69 1.88 12.95 6.89
CA ALA A 69 2.74 12.67 8.04
C ALA A 69 2.17 13.25 9.35
N LYS A 70 1.64 14.48 9.31
CA LYS A 70 0.97 15.10 10.45
C LYS A 70 -0.26 14.30 10.90
N CYS A 71 -1.10 13.88 9.97
CA CYS A 71 -2.26 13.04 10.29
C CYS A 71 -1.84 11.71 10.93
N ILE A 72 -0.78 11.05 10.41
CA ILE A 72 -0.27 9.80 11.00
C ILE A 72 0.18 10.01 12.46
N ARG A 73 0.81 11.16 12.77
CA ARG A 73 1.15 11.54 14.15
C ARG A 73 -0.07 11.67 15.05
N GLU A 74 -1.12 12.32 14.56
CA GLU A 74 -2.37 12.53 15.31
C GLU A 74 -3.16 11.23 15.52
N HIS A 75 -2.99 10.24 14.63
CA HIS A 75 -3.79 9.00 14.61
C HIS A 75 -3.09 7.77 15.20
N GLY A 76 -1.97 7.94 15.92
CA GLY A 76 -1.40 6.87 16.75
C GLY A 76 0.09 6.59 16.58
N VAL A 77 0.78 7.34 15.71
CA VAL A 77 2.25 7.24 15.54
C VAL A 77 2.90 8.59 15.85
N PRO A 78 2.89 9.07 17.11
CA PRO A 78 3.35 10.42 17.46
C PRO A 78 4.82 10.68 17.12
N ASN A 79 5.65 9.64 17.08
CA ASN A 79 7.06 9.71 16.72
C ASN A 79 7.31 9.68 15.20
N PHE A 80 6.25 9.67 14.37
CA PHE A 80 6.38 9.63 12.92
C PHE A 80 7.05 10.92 12.42
N GLN A 81 8.29 10.79 11.96
CA GLN A 81 9.05 11.88 11.39
C GLN A 81 8.52 12.23 10.00
N ASP A 82 8.85 13.43 9.51
CA ASP A 82 8.50 13.81 8.15
C ASP A 82 9.29 12.93 7.15
N PRO A 83 8.61 12.23 6.23
CA PRO A 83 9.26 11.27 5.36
C PRO A 83 10.02 11.98 4.24
N GLN A 84 11.12 11.36 3.80
CA GLN A 84 11.88 11.87 2.66
C GLN A 84 11.22 11.46 1.35
N VAL A 85 11.30 12.30 0.34
CA VAL A 85 10.74 12.02 -0.99
C VAL A 85 11.87 11.84 -1.97
N ASN A 86 11.90 10.70 -2.66
CA ASN A 86 12.80 10.44 -3.78
C ASN A 86 11.98 10.05 -5.03
N GLY A 87 11.78 11.03 -5.91
CA GLY A 87 10.90 10.89 -7.06
C GLY A 87 9.46 10.57 -6.63
N ASN A 88 8.98 9.38 -6.98
CA ASN A 88 7.65 8.89 -6.63
C ASN A 88 7.64 8.02 -5.35
N THR A 89 8.76 7.95 -4.64
CA THR A 89 8.95 7.11 -3.45
C THR A 89 9.00 7.97 -2.19
N ILE A 90 8.21 7.60 -1.19
CA ILE A 90 8.17 8.21 0.13
C ILE A 90 8.90 7.27 1.08
N ILE A 91 10.01 7.73 1.61
CA ILE A 91 10.91 7.00 2.49
C ILE A 91 10.54 7.32 3.93
N ILE A 92 10.11 6.30 4.65
CA ILE A 92 9.64 6.34 6.03
C ILE A 92 10.66 5.63 6.90
N ASP A 93 11.15 6.29 7.94
CA ASP A 93 11.99 5.63 8.95
C ASP A 93 11.08 4.96 10.00
N ALA A 94 10.92 3.64 9.87
CA ALA A 94 10.08 2.84 10.76
C ALA A 94 10.68 2.79 12.17
N ASN A 95 12.01 2.72 12.30
CA ASN A 95 12.69 2.67 13.59
C ASN A 95 12.49 3.98 14.37
N ALA A 96 12.71 5.12 13.70
CA ALA A 96 12.51 6.43 14.31
C ALA A 96 11.03 6.66 14.70
N ALA A 97 10.10 6.11 13.92
CA ALA A 97 8.67 6.15 14.22
C ALA A 97 8.23 5.16 15.32
N GLY A 98 9.12 4.26 15.77
CA GLY A 98 8.78 3.20 16.74
C GLY A 98 7.81 2.16 16.17
N LEU A 99 7.90 1.91 14.86
CA LEU A 99 7.10 0.96 14.11
C LEU A 99 7.90 -0.30 13.80
N SER A 100 7.24 -1.44 13.79
CA SER A 100 7.83 -2.70 13.33
C SER A 100 7.90 -2.83 11.80
N GLY A 101 7.45 -1.82 11.04
CA GLY A 101 7.46 -1.82 9.58
C GLY A 101 6.10 -1.45 8.98
N ARG A 102 5.89 -1.84 7.72
CA ARG A 102 4.64 -1.57 6.97
C ARG A 102 3.41 -2.19 7.62
N ASP A 103 3.58 -3.40 8.16
CA ASP A 103 2.50 -4.20 8.73
C ASP A 103 2.23 -3.88 10.20
N ASP A 104 2.87 -2.82 10.74
CA ASP A 104 2.62 -2.40 12.11
C ASP A 104 1.16 -1.94 12.28
N PRO A 105 0.41 -2.49 13.25
CA PRO A 105 -1.01 -2.16 13.43
C PRO A 105 -1.23 -0.69 13.79
N LYS A 106 -0.26 -0.02 14.44
CA LYS A 106 -0.34 1.43 14.72
C LYS A 106 -0.28 2.22 13.43
N PHE A 107 0.59 1.82 12.51
CA PHE A 107 0.71 2.48 11.20
C PHE A 107 -0.51 2.18 10.32
N SER A 108 -0.95 0.92 10.24
CA SER A 108 -2.12 0.54 9.45
C SER A 108 -3.38 1.32 9.84
N LYS A 109 -3.66 1.41 11.15
CA LYS A 109 -4.80 2.18 11.68
C LYS A 109 -4.69 3.68 11.38
N ALA A 110 -3.49 4.25 11.51
CA ALA A 110 -3.27 5.65 11.18
C ALA A 110 -3.39 5.91 9.67
N ALA A 111 -2.83 5.03 8.84
CA ALA A 111 -2.88 5.12 7.38
C ALA A 111 -4.30 5.02 6.84
N GLU A 112 -5.15 4.18 7.47
CA GLU A 112 -6.58 4.09 7.18
C GLU A 112 -7.29 5.41 7.46
N ALA A 113 -7.10 6.00 8.65
CA ALA A 113 -7.70 7.28 9.00
C ALA A 113 -7.22 8.43 8.08
N CYS A 114 -5.96 8.37 7.65
CA CYS A 114 -5.33 9.38 6.79
C CYS A 114 -5.47 9.08 5.28
N TYR A 115 -6.34 8.14 4.89
CA TYR A 115 -6.48 7.69 3.51
C TYR A 115 -6.90 8.79 2.53
N SER A 116 -7.72 9.74 3.00
CA SER A 116 -8.24 10.86 2.20
C SER A 116 -7.15 11.82 1.72
N ILE A 117 -6.08 11.98 2.51
CA ILE A 117 -4.98 12.91 2.23
C ILE A 117 -3.69 12.20 1.80
N ARG A 118 -3.78 10.90 1.48
CA ARG A 118 -2.60 10.12 1.07
C ARG A 118 -1.93 10.76 -0.16
N PRO A 119 -0.61 11.02 -0.13
CA PRO A 119 0.14 11.65 -1.22
C PRO A 119 0.34 10.74 -2.45
N GLY A 120 -0.19 9.51 -2.46
CA GLY A 120 0.14 8.52 -3.50
C GLY A 120 1.59 8.07 -3.43
N GLY A 121 2.09 7.48 -4.53
CA GLY A 121 3.48 7.02 -4.62
C GLY A 121 3.81 5.76 -3.81
N THR A 122 5.03 5.27 -3.98
CA THR A 122 5.53 4.06 -3.32
C THR A 122 5.97 4.39 -1.90
N LEU A 123 5.46 3.66 -0.89
CA LEU A 123 5.96 3.79 0.48
C LEU A 123 7.11 2.81 0.70
N ALA A 124 8.30 3.33 1.00
CA ALA A 124 9.47 2.56 1.36
C ALA A 124 9.75 2.73 2.85
N PHE A 125 9.73 1.63 3.61
CA PHE A 125 10.03 1.65 5.04
C PHE A 125 11.50 1.27 5.25
N MET A 126 12.29 2.22 5.73
CA MET A 126 13.64 1.97 6.20
C MET A 126 13.57 1.56 7.68
N GLY A 127 14.16 0.41 8.01
CA GLY A 127 14.32 -0.02 9.39
C GLY A 127 13.35 -1.09 9.92
N GLY A 128 12.40 -1.59 9.13
CA GLY A 128 11.63 -2.79 9.49
C GLY A 128 12.42 -4.09 9.26
N PRO A 129 11.98 -5.25 9.79
CA PRO A 129 12.53 -6.53 9.37
C PRO A 129 12.34 -6.64 7.86
N GLN A 130 13.47 -6.75 7.15
CA GLN A 130 13.49 -7.03 5.72
C GLN A 130 12.81 -8.40 5.56
N GLN A 131 11.60 -8.43 5.01
CA GLN A 131 11.01 -9.65 4.45
C GLN A 131 11.41 -9.74 2.99
#